data_AF-A0A6G1EBN5-F1
#
_entry.id   AF-A0A6G1EBN5-F1
#
_cell.length_a   1.000
_cell.length_b   1.000
_cell.length_c   1.000
_cell.angle_alpha   90.00
_cell.angle_beta   90.00
_cell.angle_gamma   90.00
#
_symmetry.space_group_name_H-M   'P 1'
#
loop_
_entity.id
_entity.type
_entity.pdbx_description
1 polymer ?
#
loop_
_entity_poly.entity_id
_entity_poly.type
_entity_poly.pdbx_seq_one_letter_code
_entity_poly.pdbx_strand_id
1 'polypeptide(L)'
;MSSEMIEKFDKYLKEIQGPMGLATILDPWFKIDYLLGFIETLTGQSREECAQKLVEVKNILYDLMKEYEVEEDDNTESLAPPLANSGACLGLKT
;
A
#
# COMPACT_ATOMS: atom_id res chain seq x y z
N MET A 1 31.58 -17.56 -11.58
CA MET A 1 30.35 -18.01 -10.88
C MET A 1 29.69 -19.06 -11.75
N SER A 2 29.18 -20.17 -11.20
CA SER A 2 28.58 -21.23 -12.02
C SER A 2 27.25 -20.77 -12.64
N SER A 3 26.92 -21.27 -13.82
CA SER A 3 25.68 -20.96 -14.55
C SER A 3 24.43 -21.14 -13.68
N GLU A 4 24.43 -22.18 -12.86
CA GLU A 4 23.32 -22.51 -11.95
C GLU A 4 23.10 -21.46 -10.85
N MET A 5 24.15 -20.74 -10.43
CA MET A 5 24.01 -19.67 -9.43
C MET A 5 23.36 -18.43 -10.02
N ILE A 6 23.67 -18.11 -11.28
CA ILE A 6 23.09 -16.97 -12.00
C ILE A 6 21.60 -17.23 -12.25
N GLU A 7 21.26 -18.43 -12.68
CA GLU A 7 19.88 -18.80 -12.98
C GLU A 7 18.96 -18.77 -11.74
N LYS A 8 19.47 -19.20 -10.58
CA LYS A 8 18.76 -19.06 -9.29
C LYS A 8 18.58 -17.61 -8.87
N PHE A 9 19.60 -16.78 -9.10
CA PHE A 9 19.54 -15.36 -8.75
C PHE A 9 18.54 -14.60 -9.62
N ASP A 10 18.54 -14.84 -10.94
CA ASP A 10 17.58 -14.23 -11.87
C ASP A 10 16.15 -14.64 -11.57
N LYS A 11 15.93 -15.91 -11.18
CA LYS A 11 14.61 -16.38 -10.75
C LYS A 11 14.14 -15.65 -9.49
N TYR A 12 15.00 -15.56 -8.47
CA TYR A 12 14.71 -14.85 -7.22
C TYR A 12 14.41 -13.36 -7.46
N LEU A 13 15.21 -12.71 -8.31
CA LEU A 13 15.00 -11.31 -8.70
C LEU A 13 13.66 -11.10 -9.39
N LYS A 14 13.28 -11.96 -10.35
CA LYS A 14 11.98 -11.86 -11.03
C LYS A 14 10.80 -12.02 -10.08
N GLU A 15 10.90 -12.92 -9.12
CA GLU A 15 9.84 -13.19 -8.14
C GLU A 15 9.67 -12.03 -7.15
N ILE A 16 10.75 -11.35 -6.76
CA ILE A 16 10.73 -10.28 -5.76
C ILE A 16 10.53 -8.89 -6.34
N GLN A 17 10.82 -8.68 -7.63
CA GLN A 17 10.67 -7.39 -8.29
C GLN A 17 9.25 -6.83 -8.17
N GLY A 18 8.22 -7.68 -8.28
CA GLY A 18 6.82 -7.27 -8.14
C GLY A 18 6.49 -6.77 -6.72
N PRO A 19 6.68 -7.59 -5.67
CA PRO A 19 6.49 -7.17 -4.29
C PRO A 19 7.35 -5.96 -3.88
N MET A 20 8.60 -5.89 -4.34
CA MET A 20 9.51 -4.77 -4.05
C MET A 20 9.05 -3.48 -4.73
N GLY A 21 8.58 -3.55 -5.98
CA GLY A 21 7.98 -2.41 -6.68
C GLY A 21 6.70 -1.93 -6.01
N LEU A 22 5.84 -2.85 -5.59
CA LEU A 22 4.62 -2.51 -4.85
C LEU A 22 4.94 -1.90 -3.48
N ALA A 23 5.90 -2.46 -2.75
CA ALA A 23 6.37 -1.89 -1.48
C ALA A 23 6.95 -0.48 -1.66
N THR A 24 7.67 -0.23 -2.76
CA THR A 24 8.23 1.09 -3.08
C THR A 24 7.12 2.09 -3.41
N ILE A 25 6.09 1.70 -4.18
CA ILE A 25 4.96 2.58 -4.50
C ILE A 25 4.08 2.84 -3.27
N LEU A 26 3.92 1.83 -2.41
CA LEU A 26 3.17 1.93 -1.17
C LEU A 26 3.94 2.66 -0.06
N ASP A 27 5.26 2.80 -0.20
CA ASP A 27 6.09 3.54 0.74
C ASP A 27 5.61 5.00 0.85
N PRO A 28 5.15 5.44 2.03
CA PRO A 28 4.70 6.81 2.24
C PRO A 28 5.73 7.86 1.85
N TRP A 29 7.02 7.56 2.00
CA TRP A 29 8.11 8.48 1.65
C TRP A 29 8.21 8.69 0.14
N PHE A 30 8.11 7.59 -0.62
CA PHE A 30 8.11 7.64 -2.08
C PHE A 30 6.93 8.44 -2.62
N LYS A 31 5.73 8.28 -2.03
CA LYS A 31 4.55 9.05 -2.44
C LYS A 31 4.74 10.56 -2.25
N ILE A 32 5.34 10.98 -1.14
CA ILE A 32 5.54 12.40 -0.85
C ILE A 32 6.57 13.02 -1.80
N ASP A 33 7.70 12.36 -2.01
CA ASP A 33 8.73 12.86 -2.93
C ASP A 33 8.26 12.90 -4.39
N TYR A 34 7.50 11.88 -4.80
CA TYR A 34 6.89 11.86 -6.13
C TYR A 34 5.88 13.00 -6.32
N LEU A 35 5.00 13.22 -5.33
CA LEU A 35 4.03 14.31 -5.38
C LEU A 35 4.70 15.68 -5.38
N LEU A 36 5.82 15.84 -4.67
CA LEU A 36 6.58 17.09 -4.63
C LEU A 36 7.14 17.44 -6.01
N GLY A 37 7.84 16.49 -6.65
CA GLY A 37 8.36 16.70 -8.00
C GLY A 37 7.26 16.93 -9.03
N PHE A 38 6.11 16.28 -8.88
CA PHE A 38 4.97 16.48 -9.77
C PHE A 38 4.36 17.88 -9.64
N ILE A 39 4.15 18.37 -8.41
CA ILE A 39 3.63 19.71 -8.17
C ILE A 39 4.62 20.77 -8.66
N GLU A 40 5.91 20.62 -8.35
CA GLU A 40 6.97 21.51 -8.85
C GLU A 40 6.94 21.62 -10.38
N THR A 41 6.77 20.49 -11.07
CA THR A 41 6.70 20.45 -12.54
C THR A 41 5.45 21.12 -13.08
N LEU A 42 4.29 20.97 -12.41
CA LEU A 42 3.01 21.51 -12.87
C LEU A 42 2.84 23.00 -12.58
N THR A 43 3.24 23.48 -11.41
CA THR A 43 3.06 24.88 -11.00
C THR A 43 4.27 25.75 -11.31
N GLY A 44 5.45 25.16 -11.54
CA GLY A 44 6.70 25.89 -11.75
C GLY A 44 7.14 26.70 -10.53
N GLN A 45 6.59 26.38 -9.35
CA GLN A 45 6.87 27.08 -8.09
C GLN A 45 8.15 26.55 -7.42
N SER A 46 8.63 27.29 -6.44
CA SER A 46 9.76 26.84 -5.62
C SER A 46 9.41 25.56 -4.85
N ARG A 47 10.43 24.75 -4.57
CA ARG A 47 10.30 23.51 -3.79
C ARG A 47 9.68 23.75 -2.42
N GLU A 48 10.01 24.86 -1.77
CA GLU A 48 9.48 25.22 -0.46
C GLU A 48 7.98 25.53 -0.50
N GLU A 49 7.52 26.29 -1.49
CA GLU A 49 6.08 26.55 -1.68
C GLU A 49 5.31 25.26 -1.97
N CYS A 50 5.88 24.35 -2.77
CA CYS A 50 5.26 23.08 -3.08
C CYS A 50 5.20 22.14 -1.88
N ALA A 51 6.28 22.09 -1.08
CA ALA A 51 6.33 21.30 0.15
C ALA A 51 5.29 21.78 1.17
N GLN A 52 5.09 23.10 1.29
CA GLN A 52 4.11 23.66 2.20
C GLN A 52 2.68 23.31 1.81
N LYS A 53 2.35 23.40 0.50
CA LYS A 53 1.06 22.93 -0.03
C LYS A 53 0.84 21.44 0.19
N LEU A 54 1.88 20.62 0.07
CA LEU A 54 1.78 19.19 0.35
C LEU A 54 1.46 18.89 1.81
N VAL A 55 2.06 19.64 2.75
CA VAL A 55 1.74 19.50 4.17
C VAL A 55 0.29 19.87 4.44
N GLU A 56 -0.23 20.94 3.82
CA GLU A 56 -1.65 21.32 3.94
C GLU A 56 -2.58 20.23 3.42
N VAL A 57 -2.34 19.72 2.20
CA VAL A 57 -3.14 18.63 1.61
C VAL A 57 -3.08 17.37 2.46
N LYS A 58 -1.90 17.02 2.98
CA LYS A 58 -1.70 15.89 3.88
C LYS A 58 -2.56 16.05 5.13
N ASN A 59 -2.53 17.22 5.77
CA ASN A 59 -3.30 17.47 6.99
C ASN A 59 -4.81 17.39 6.73
N ILE A 60 -5.31 17.98 5.63
CA ILE A 60 -6.72 17.87 5.24
C ILE A 60 -7.11 16.41 5.05
N LEU A 61 -6.27 15.60 4.39
CA LEU A 61 -6.53 14.19 4.18
C LEU A 61 -6.56 13.42 5.51
N TYR A 62 -5.66 13.73 6.45
CA TYR A 62 -5.68 13.12 7.78
C TYR A 62 -6.93 13.49 8.59
N ASP A 63 -7.35 14.75 8.54
CA ASP A 63 -8.54 15.19 9.25
C ASP A 63 -9.80 14.55 8.65
N LEU A 64 -9.85 14.42 7.31
CA LEU A 64 -10.90 13.68 6.61
C LEU A 64 -10.91 12.19 7.01
N MET A 65 -9.74 11.53 7.03
CA MET A 65 -9.66 10.13 7.45
C MET A 65 -10.14 9.92 8.89
N LYS A 66 -9.82 10.84 9.81
CA LYS A 66 -10.32 10.79 11.19
C LYS A 66 -11.84 10.93 11.24
N GLU A 67 -12.41 11.83 10.44
CA GLU A 67 -13.87 11.98 10.36
C GLU A 67 -14.54 10.66 9.93
N TYR A 68 -13.98 9.95 8.94
CA TYR A 68 -14.48 8.66 8.50
C TYR A 68 -14.24 7.51 9.49
N GLU A 69 -13.14 7.50 10.25
CA GLU A 69 -12.89 6.48 11.30
C GLU A 69 -13.86 6.64 12.49
N VAL A 70 -14.32 7.86 12.79
CA VAL A 70 -15.26 8.13 13.90
C VAL A 70 -16.67 7.61 13.59
N GLU A 71 -17.06 7.48 12.32
CA GLU A 71 -18.39 7.02 11.91
C GLU A 71 -18.57 5.49 11.94
N GLU A 72 -17.48 4.71 12.07
CA GLU A 72 -17.53 3.24 12.11
C GLU A 72 -17.69 2.66 13.53
N ASP A 73 -17.44 3.44 14.59
CA ASP A 73 -17.51 2.96 15.98
C ASP A 73 -18.91 3.08 16.62
N ASP A 74 -19.81 3.90 16.07
CA ASP A 74 -21.12 4.18 16.68
C ASP A 74 -22.33 3.57 15.96
N ASN A 75 -22.16 2.86 14.83
CA ASN A 75 -23.28 2.15 14.19
C ASN A 75 -22.88 0.82 13.55
N THR A 76 -23.35 -0.26 14.20
CA THR A 76 -23.75 -1.56 13.62
C THR A 76 -22.86 -2.73 14.01
N GLU A 77 -23.30 -3.38 15.08
CA GLU A 77 -23.26 -4.82 15.28
C GLU A 77 -23.19 -5.62 13.95
N SER A 78 -22.11 -6.39 13.77
CA SER A 78 -22.09 -7.63 12.98
C SER A 78 -22.65 -7.59 11.55
N LEU A 79 -21.78 -7.39 10.55
CA LEU A 79 -21.93 -8.05 9.23
C LEU A 79 -20.57 -8.51 8.67
N ALA A 80 -19.86 -9.35 9.41
CA ALA A 80 -18.99 -10.34 8.76
C ALA A 80 -19.90 -11.46 8.21
N PRO A 81 -19.91 -11.76 6.90
CA PRO A 81 -20.66 -12.91 6.42
C PRO A 81 -20.07 -14.18 7.06
N PRO A 82 -20.90 -15.07 7.62
CA PRO A 82 -20.39 -16.30 8.20
C PRO A 82 -19.78 -17.13 7.08
N LEU A 83 -18.51 -17.51 7.24
CA LEU A 83 -17.88 -18.59 6.47
C LEU A 83 -18.59 -19.90 6.82
N ALA A 84 -19.76 -20.11 6.21
CA ALA A 84 -20.51 -21.34 6.26
C ALA A 84 -19.74 -22.40 5.47
N ASN A 85 -19.13 -23.27 6.26
CA ASN A 85 -18.63 -24.60 5.94
C ASN A 85 -19.36 -25.28 4.77
N SER A 86 -18.64 -25.52 3.67
CA SER A 86 -18.98 -26.54 2.67
C SER A 86 -18.09 -27.76 2.96
N GLY A 87 -18.62 -28.69 3.76
CA GLY A 87 -17.97 -29.96 4.07
C GLY A 87 -18.14 -31.00 2.96
N ALA A 88 -17.10 -31.83 2.79
CA ALA A 88 -17.09 -33.23 2.34
C ALA A 88 -15.63 -33.53 1.91
N CYS A 89 -14.92 -34.59 2.31
CA CYS A 89 -15.32 -35.84 2.93
C CYS A 89 -14.05 -36.61 3.37
N LEU A 90 -14.20 -37.43 4.42
CA LEU A 90 -13.47 -38.69 4.70
C LEU A 90 -11.97 -38.52 5.04
N GLY A 91 -11.51 -38.69 6.28
CA GLY A 91 -11.76 -39.83 7.14
C GLY A 91 -10.80 -40.97 6.80
N LEU A 92 -9.62 -41.03 7.43
CA LEU A 92 -9.09 -42.27 7.97
C LEU A 92 -7.94 -41.98 8.94
N LYS A 93 -8.13 -42.47 10.16
CA LYS A 93 -7.12 -42.64 11.20
C LYS A 93 -6.65 -44.09 11.09
N THR A 94 -5.36 -44.28 10.85
CA THR A 94 -4.59 -45.47 11.26
C THR A 94 -3.16 -45.03 11.50
#